data_AF-J0D7N2-F1
#
_entry.id   AF-J0D7N2-F1
#
_cell.length_a   1.000
_cell.length_b   1.000
_cell.length_c   1.000
_cell.angle_alpha   90.00
_cell.angle_beta   90.00
_cell.angle_gamma   90.00
#
_symmetry.space_group_name_H-M   'P 1'
#
loop_
_entity.id
_entity.type
_entity.pdbx_description
1 polymer ?
#
loop_
_entity_poly.entity_id
_entity_poly.type
_entity_poly.pdbx_seq_one_letter_code
_entity_poly.pdbx_strand_id
1 'polypeptide(L)'
;MESKDTLHHVTNLPLELSHAIFDLADKADVVRMAGVSHQWRAAALAHRLFYCLLSMEYEALAEDAHRYDPEPFSYYAKVVAQACAAGTPVKIRLFVSPFDSTAYELFHTDGQYINDVVLYRVHGILEGFLTALLAPALEQVIGGLEIIIPEYYYVRILPLLAHRAPRLAQLSIHCLCDDAFDGNDPTSLPHALFDGHAPLLQEVSFQNIRLEDSDSVFSAFSAVRHVSIAISTD
;
A
#
# COMPACT_ATOMS: atom_id res chain seq x y z
N MET A 1 13.90 -55.62 6.94
CA MET A 1 14.78 -54.44 6.75
C MET A 1 13.93 -53.39 6.02
N GLU A 2 13.21 -52.59 6.79
CA GLU A 2 12.49 -51.44 6.23
C GLU A 2 13.44 -50.25 6.27
N SER A 3 13.83 -49.77 5.09
CA SER A 3 14.52 -48.49 4.95
C SER A 3 13.52 -47.40 5.32
N LYS A 4 13.65 -46.85 6.53
CA LYS A 4 12.99 -45.59 6.88
C LYS A 4 13.74 -44.49 6.13
N ASP A 5 13.27 -44.17 4.93
CA ASP A 5 13.64 -42.95 4.23
C ASP A 5 13.34 -41.79 5.18
N THR A 6 14.42 -41.27 5.76
CA THR A 6 14.41 -40.10 6.61
C THR A 6 14.25 -38.93 5.65
N LEU A 7 13.00 -38.56 5.37
CA LEU A 7 12.69 -37.26 4.80
C LEU A 7 13.26 -36.22 5.76
N HIS A 8 14.47 -35.75 5.47
CA HIS A 8 15.08 -34.65 6.20
C HIS A 8 14.12 -33.47 6.08
N HIS A 9 13.61 -33.01 7.21
CA HIS A 9 12.76 -31.84 7.33
C HIS A 9 13.53 -30.60 6.83
N VAL A 10 13.43 -30.32 5.53
CA VAL A 10 13.82 -29.03 4.90
C VAL A 10 12.96 -27.87 5.46
N THR A 11 12.01 -28.17 6.35
CA THR A 11 11.05 -27.24 6.94
C THR A 11 11.61 -26.33 8.04
N ASN A 12 12.90 -26.42 8.39
CA ASN A 12 13.55 -25.57 9.41
C ASN A 12 14.81 -24.85 8.87
N LEU A 13 14.78 -24.39 7.62
CA LEU A 13 15.86 -23.55 7.09
C LEU A 13 15.81 -22.16 7.72
N PRO A 14 16.90 -21.61 8.27
CA PRO A 14 16.98 -20.19 8.64
C PRO A 14 16.44 -19.27 7.54
N LEU A 15 15.88 -18.13 7.93
CA LEU A 15 15.23 -17.21 7.00
C LEU A 15 16.22 -16.71 5.95
N GLU A 16 17.47 -16.51 6.36
CA GLU A 16 18.59 -16.07 5.53
C GLU A 16 18.92 -17.08 4.43
N LEU A 17 18.91 -18.38 4.76
CA LEU A 17 19.15 -19.43 3.78
C LEU A 17 17.94 -19.63 2.85
N SER A 18 16.73 -19.40 3.35
CA SER A 18 15.52 -19.41 2.52
C SER A 18 15.55 -18.26 1.50
N HIS A 19 16.00 -17.07 1.91
CA HIS A 19 16.18 -15.93 1.00
C HIS A 19 17.25 -16.22 -0.05
N ALA A 20 18.39 -16.83 0.34
CA ALA A 20 19.42 -17.21 -0.61
C ALA A 20 18.93 -18.22 -1.67
N ILE A 21 17.99 -19.10 -1.31
CA ILE A 21 17.32 -20.00 -2.27
C ILE A 21 16.40 -19.20 -3.20
N PHE A 22 15.67 -18.22 -2.67
CA PHE A 22 14.73 -17.41 -3.44
C PHE A 22 15.42 -16.45 -4.40
N ASP A 23 16.65 -16.02 -4.09
CA ASP A 23 17.48 -15.22 -4.99
C ASP A 23 17.88 -15.98 -6.28
N LEU A 24 17.82 -17.32 -6.26
CA LEU A 24 18.07 -18.17 -7.43
C LEU A 24 16.79 -18.53 -8.20
N ALA A 25 15.63 -18.17 -7.67
CA ALA A 25 14.34 -18.52 -8.22
C ALA A 25 13.75 -17.38 -9.06
N ASP A 26 12.93 -17.72 -10.05
CA ASP A 26 12.13 -16.71 -10.72
C ASP A 26 10.94 -16.26 -9.86
N LYS A 27 10.27 -15.20 -10.30
CA LYS A 27 9.10 -14.65 -9.58
C LYS A 27 7.99 -15.68 -9.38
N ALA A 28 7.71 -16.50 -10.37
CA ALA A 28 6.63 -17.49 -10.31
C ALA A 28 6.96 -18.60 -9.30
N ASP A 29 8.23 -18.98 -9.20
CA ASP A 29 8.74 -19.93 -8.20
C ASP A 29 8.64 -19.34 -6.79
N VAL A 30 9.06 -18.09 -6.57
CA VAL A 30 8.96 -17.43 -5.25
C VAL A 30 7.50 -17.36 -4.76
N VAL A 31 6.55 -17.05 -5.64
CA VAL A 31 5.12 -17.06 -5.30
C VAL A 31 4.64 -18.46 -4.94
N ARG A 32 5.06 -19.49 -5.69
CA ARG A 32 4.72 -20.89 -5.39
C ARG A 32 5.33 -21.39 -4.08
N MET A 33 6.54 -20.95 -3.76
CA MET A 33 7.27 -21.30 -2.54
C MET A 33 6.52 -20.87 -1.27
N ALA A 34 5.72 -19.81 -1.33
CA ALA A 34 4.84 -19.41 -0.22
C ALA A 34 3.75 -20.44 0.14
N GLY A 35 3.50 -21.41 -0.75
CA GLY A 35 2.59 -22.54 -0.52
C GLY A 35 3.21 -23.71 0.24
N VAL A 36 4.54 -23.76 0.40
CA VAL A 36 5.26 -24.95 0.91
C VAL A 36 5.09 -25.12 2.42
N SER A 37 5.32 -24.07 3.20
CA SER A 37 5.19 -24.09 4.66
C SER A 37 4.97 -22.68 5.20
N HIS A 38 4.61 -22.55 6.49
CA HIS A 38 4.50 -21.24 7.14
C HIS A 38 5.82 -20.45 7.12
N GLN A 39 6.96 -21.14 7.29
CA GLN A 39 8.26 -20.49 7.28
C GLN A 39 8.66 -20.01 5.88
N TRP A 40 8.43 -20.85 4.87
CA TRP A 40 8.70 -20.49 3.47
C TRP A 40 7.78 -19.37 3.01
N ARG A 41 6.53 -19.34 3.51
CA ARG A 41 5.62 -18.21 3.31
C ARG A 41 6.18 -16.92 3.89
N ALA A 42 6.64 -16.92 5.15
CA ALA A 42 7.22 -15.74 5.77
C ALA A 42 8.44 -15.23 5.00
N ALA A 43 9.34 -16.13 4.61
CA ALA A 43 10.49 -15.79 3.76
C ALA A 43 10.05 -15.25 2.38
N ALA A 44 8.99 -15.81 1.79
CA ALA A 44 8.58 -15.43 0.44
C ALA A 44 7.94 -14.06 0.47
N LEU A 45 7.06 -13.79 1.44
CA LEU A 45 6.48 -12.47 1.69
C LEU A 45 7.54 -11.39 1.91
N ALA A 46 8.67 -11.74 2.54
CA ALA A 46 9.80 -10.83 2.75
C ALA A 46 10.71 -10.66 1.50
N HIS A 47 10.54 -11.49 0.46
CA HIS A 47 11.39 -11.47 -0.71
C HIS A 47 10.90 -10.47 -1.77
N ARG A 48 11.84 -9.73 -2.38
CA ARG A 48 11.56 -8.66 -3.36
C ARG A 48 10.76 -9.11 -4.59
N LEU A 49 10.83 -10.40 -4.96
CA LEU A 49 10.13 -10.93 -6.14
C LEU A 49 8.70 -11.36 -5.86
N PHE A 50 8.29 -11.51 -4.60
CA PHE A 50 6.97 -12.07 -4.28
C PHE A 50 5.82 -11.16 -4.72
N TYR A 51 5.96 -9.87 -4.45
CA TYR A 51 4.98 -8.88 -4.89
C TYR A 51 5.34 -8.29 -6.25
N CYS A 52 4.34 -7.95 -7.05
CA CYS A 52 4.49 -6.88 -8.03
C CYS A 52 4.47 -5.54 -7.27
N LEU A 53 5.63 -4.90 -7.09
CA LEU A 53 5.71 -3.61 -6.43
C LEU A 53 5.34 -2.50 -7.42
N LEU A 54 4.31 -1.74 -7.08
CA LEU A 54 3.90 -0.53 -7.78
C LEU A 54 4.17 0.67 -6.86
N SER A 55 5.23 1.42 -7.14
CA SER A 55 5.53 2.66 -6.40
C SER A 55 5.04 3.86 -7.19
N MET A 56 4.34 4.76 -6.51
CA MET A 56 3.87 6.02 -7.05
C MET A 56 4.35 7.14 -6.13
N GLU A 57 5.17 8.03 -6.67
CA GLU A 57 5.78 9.16 -5.96
C GLU A 57 5.26 10.47 -6.54
N TYR A 58 5.06 11.48 -5.69
CA TYR A 58 4.50 12.77 -6.08
C TYR A 58 5.28 13.43 -7.21
N GLU A 59 6.61 13.40 -7.17
CA GLU A 59 7.47 14.04 -8.18
C GLU A 59 7.20 13.45 -9.57
N ALA A 60 7.04 12.13 -9.66
CA ALA A 60 6.68 11.45 -10.90
C ALA A 60 5.28 11.87 -11.38
N LEU A 61 4.30 11.99 -10.48
CA LEU A 61 2.95 12.44 -10.81
C LEU A 61 2.92 13.91 -11.26
N ALA A 62 3.73 14.77 -10.65
CA ALA A 62 3.86 16.18 -11.01
C ALA A 62 4.51 16.31 -12.40
N GLU A 63 5.58 15.56 -12.69
CA GLU A 63 6.19 15.52 -14.01
C GLU A 63 5.20 15.07 -15.09
N ASP A 64 4.40 14.04 -14.83
CA ASP A 64 3.38 13.56 -15.77
C ASP A 64 2.25 14.58 -15.94
N ALA A 65 1.82 15.27 -14.88
CA ALA A 65 0.83 16.34 -14.92
C ALA A 65 1.27 17.52 -15.81
N HIS A 66 2.57 17.80 -15.84
CA HIS A 66 3.17 18.83 -16.71
C HIS A 66 3.22 18.41 -18.18
N ARG A 67 3.36 17.11 -18.47
CA ARG A 67 3.53 16.57 -19.84
C ARG A 67 2.23 16.49 -20.65
N TYR A 68 1.07 16.86 -20.11
CA TYR A 68 -0.22 16.87 -20.81
C TYR A 68 -0.64 15.49 -21.34
N ASP A 69 -0.13 14.41 -20.75
CA ASP A 69 -0.53 13.05 -21.14
C ASP A 69 -1.97 12.78 -20.65
N PRO A 70 -2.93 12.46 -21.55
CA PRO A 70 -4.30 12.16 -21.15
C PRO A 70 -4.45 10.81 -20.43
N GLU A 71 -3.42 9.95 -20.42
CA GLU A 71 -3.50 8.62 -19.78
C GLU A 71 -2.34 8.32 -18.80
N PRO A 72 -2.14 9.15 -17.76
CA PRO A 72 -1.06 8.95 -16.78
C PRO A 72 -1.17 7.60 -16.04
N PHE A 73 -2.32 6.91 -16.12
CA PHE A 73 -2.54 5.60 -15.51
C PHE A 73 -2.37 4.43 -16.45
N SER A 74 -2.14 4.62 -17.75
CA SER A 74 -2.10 3.49 -18.70
C SER A 74 -1.01 2.48 -18.34
N TYR A 75 0.13 2.96 -17.85
CA TYR A 75 1.21 2.11 -17.33
C TYR A 75 0.78 1.33 -16.08
N TYR A 76 0.30 2.04 -15.05
CA TYR A 76 -0.14 1.44 -13.78
C TYR A 76 -1.28 0.44 -13.99
N ALA A 77 -2.25 0.77 -14.84
CA ALA A 77 -3.35 -0.10 -15.26
C ALA A 77 -2.87 -1.36 -15.98
N LYS A 78 -1.90 -1.23 -16.90
CA LYS A 78 -1.30 -2.40 -17.55
C LYS A 78 -0.59 -3.31 -16.55
N VAL A 79 0.19 -2.75 -15.62
CA VAL A 79 0.91 -3.54 -14.61
C VAL A 79 -0.05 -4.28 -13.69
N VAL A 80 -1.10 -3.61 -13.20
CA VAL A 80 -2.15 -4.25 -12.39
C VAL A 80 -2.89 -5.32 -13.19
N ALA A 81 -3.31 -5.02 -14.42
CA ALA A 81 -4.00 -5.99 -15.28
C ALA A 81 -3.14 -7.24 -15.58
N GLN A 82 -1.84 -7.05 -15.81
CA GLN A 82 -0.89 -8.16 -15.99
C GLN A 82 -0.75 -8.99 -14.71
N ALA A 83 -0.68 -8.33 -13.54
CA ALA A 83 -0.64 -9.03 -12.26
C ALA A 83 -1.94 -9.80 -11.96
N CYS A 84 -3.10 -9.21 -12.30
CA CYS A 84 -4.41 -9.87 -12.31
C CYS A 84 -4.41 -11.12 -13.17
N ALA A 85 -3.99 -11.01 -14.43
CA ALA A 85 -3.93 -12.13 -15.35
C ALA A 85 -2.98 -13.24 -14.88
N ALA A 86 -1.89 -12.88 -14.22
CA ALA A 86 -0.89 -13.80 -13.69
C ALA A 86 -1.21 -14.34 -12.28
N GLY A 87 -2.30 -13.88 -11.64
CA GLY A 87 -2.62 -14.22 -10.24
C GLY A 87 -1.52 -13.82 -9.24
N THR A 88 -0.71 -12.83 -9.60
CA THR A 88 0.43 -12.39 -8.79
C THR A 88 -0.03 -11.32 -7.79
N PRO A 89 0.26 -11.46 -6.49
CA PRO A 89 -0.04 -10.43 -5.51
C PRO A 89 0.64 -9.10 -5.86
N VAL A 90 -0.11 -8.00 -5.79
CA VAL A 90 0.42 -6.65 -5.99
C VAL A 90 0.64 -6.00 -4.63
N LYS A 91 1.80 -5.38 -4.44
CA LYS A 91 2.03 -4.44 -3.34
C LYS A 91 2.05 -3.03 -3.93
N ILE A 92 1.18 -2.17 -3.44
CA ILE A 92 1.11 -0.78 -3.89
C ILE A 92 1.70 0.09 -2.79
N ARG A 93 2.62 0.96 -3.17
CA ARG A 93 3.20 2.00 -2.34
C ARG A 93 2.89 3.34 -2.97
N LEU A 94 2.04 4.12 -2.30
CA LEU A 94 1.72 5.49 -2.68
C LEU A 94 2.42 6.41 -1.70
N PHE A 95 3.35 7.22 -2.19
CA PHE A 95 4.02 8.26 -1.42
C PHE A 95 3.71 9.62 -2.04
N VAL A 96 2.99 10.44 -1.30
CA VAL A 96 2.78 11.83 -1.63
C VAL A 96 3.54 12.64 -0.60
N SER A 97 4.52 13.43 -1.04
CA SER A 97 5.24 14.34 -0.14
C SER A 97 4.28 15.44 0.33
N PRO A 98 4.40 15.94 1.58
CA PRO A 98 3.86 17.25 1.90
C PRO A 98 4.48 18.24 0.94
N PHE A 99 3.72 19.23 0.51
CA PHE A 99 4.34 20.40 -0.06
C PHE A 99 5.31 20.90 1.00
N ASP A 100 6.60 20.92 0.67
CA ASP A 100 7.52 21.71 1.45
C ASP A 100 6.89 23.11 1.48
N SER A 101 6.54 23.64 2.65
CA SER A 101 6.00 25.00 2.75
C SER A 101 6.98 26.00 2.12
N THR A 102 8.27 25.63 2.05
CA THR A 102 9.28 26.32 1.27
C THR A 102 9.13 26.18 -0.24
N ALA A 103 8.46 25.18 -0.82
CA ALA A 103 8.08 25.20 -2.23
C ALA A 103 7.01 26.29 -2.47
N TYR A 104 6.01 26.40 -1.59
CA TYR A 104 5.07 27.52 -1.66
C TYR A 104 5.81 28.87 -1.60
N GLU A 105 6.88 29.00 -0.80
CA GLU A 105 7.67 30.23 -0.67
C GLU A 105 8.79 30.43 -1.71
N LEU A 106 9.44 29.37 -2.19
CA LEU A 106 10.56 29.41 -3.15
C LEU A 106 10.06 29.71 -4.57
N PHE A 107 8.80 29.39 -4.88
CA PHE A 107 8.21 29.69 -6.18
C PHE A 107 7.48 31.04 -6.23
N HIS A 108 7.47 31.79 -5.11
CA HIS A 108 7.02 33.19 -5.09
C HIS A 108 8.07 34.19 -5.60
N THR A 109 9.33 33.79 -5.80
CA THR A 109 10.39 34.73 -6.15
C THR A 109 10.35 35.23 -7.60
N ASP A 110 9.69 34.52 -8.52
CA ASP A 110 9.62 34.91 -9.95
C ASP A 110 8.19 35.22 -10.47
N GLY A 111 7.18 35.30 -9.59
CA GLY A 111 5.81 35.65 -9.99
C GLY A 111 5.11 34.64 -10.90
N GLN A 112 5.71 33.48 -11.14
CA GLN A 112 5.07 32.35 -11.78
C GLN A 112 4.36 31.55 -10.69
N TYR A 113 3.07 31.82 -10.52
CA TYR A 113 2.16 30.95 -9.78
C TYR A 113 2.47 29.50 -10.15
N ILE A 114 2.86 28.65 -9.17
CA ILE A 114 2.54 27.24 -9.31
C ILE A 114 1.02 27.22 -9.38
N ASN A 115 0.58 27.13 -10.62
CA ASN A 115 -0.77 27.39 -11.06
C ASN A 115 -1.66 26.43 -10.28
N ASP A 116 -2.73 26.89 -9.65
CA ASP A 116 -3.75 26.03 -9.02
C ASP A 116 -4.14 24.86 -9.95
N VAL A 117 -3.97 25.06 -11.26
CA VAL A 117 -4.05 24.06 -12.33
C VAL A 117 -3.15 22.83 -12.14
N VAL A 118 -1.88 22.96 -11.73
CA VAL A 118 -0.97 21.82 -11.53
C VAL A 118 -1.38 21.03 -10.29
N LEU A 119 -1.68 21.73 -9.18
CA LEU A 119 -2.25 21.12 -7.98
C LEU A 119 -3.52 20.36 -8.32
N TYR A 120 -4.48 21.04 -8.95
CA TYR A 120 -5.76 20.45 -9.37
C TYR A 120 -5.56 19.23 -10.27
N ARG A 121 -4.58 19.25 -11.17
CA ARG A 121 -4.22 18.10 -12.00
C ARG A 121 -3.66 16.96 -11.18
N VAL A 122 -2.72 17.20 -10.27
CA VAL A 122 -2.17 16.14 -9.41
C VAL A 122 -3.27 15.55 -8.50
N HIS A 123 -4.17 16.39 -7.99
CA HIS A 123 -5.35 15.92 -7.25
C HIS A 123 -6.25 15.03 -8.12
N GLY A 124 -6.60 15.48 -9.33
CA GLY A 124 -7.42 14.70 -10.26
C GLY A 124 -6.73 13.41 -10.69
N ILE A 125 -5.40 13.43 -10.80
CA ILE A 125 -4.60 12.26 -11.10
C ILE A 125 -4.67 11.27 -9.93
N LEU A 126 -4.43 11.72 -8.71
CA LEU A 126 -4.52 10.88 -7.52
C LEU A 126 -5.92 10.29 -7.36
N GLU A 127 -6.97 11.10 -7.52
CA GLU A 127 -8.35 10.66 -7.44
C GLU A 127 -8.68 9.62 -8.53
N GLY A 128 -8.23 9.85 -9.76
CA GLY A 128 -8.36 8.90 -10.86
C GLY A 128 -7.65 7.57 -10.58
N PHE A 129 -6.45 7.60 -10.01
CA PHE A 129 -5.72 6.40 -9.59
C PHE A 129 -6.47 5.63 -8.49
N LEU A 130 -6.88 6.33 -7.42
CA LEU A 130 -7.57 5.72 -6.29
C LEU A 130 -8.89 5.06 -6.73
N THR A 131 -9.68 5.75 -7.56
CA THR A 131 -11.02 5.30 -7.94
C THR A 131 -11.03 4.31 -9.11
N ALA A 132 -10.28 4.59 -10.18
CA ALA A 132 -10.35 3.79 -11.40
C ALA A 132 -9.43 2.57 -11.38
N LEU A 133 -8.32 2.64 -10.65
CA LEU A 133 -7.34 1.55 -10.59
C LEU A 133 -7.39 0.80 -9.26
N LEU A 134 -7.27 1.54 -8.15
CA LEU A 134 -6.97 0.94 -6.86
C LEU A 134 -8.19 0.19 -6.29
N ALA A 135 -9.39 0.77 -6.37
CA ALA A 135 -10.62 0.13 -5.90
C ALA A 135 -10.91 -1.23 -6.61
N PRO A 136 -10.92 -1.33 -7.95
CA PRO A 136 -11.10 -2.62 -8.62
C PRO A 136 -9.99 -3.64 -8.35
N ALA A 137 -8.75 -3.17 -8.16
CA ALA A 137 -7.60 -4.02 -7.89
C ALA A 137 -7.60 -4.58 -6.45
N LEU A 138 -8.14 -3.83 -5.49
CA LEU A 138 -8.25 -4.22 -4.08
C LEU A 138 -9.07 -5.49 -3.90
N GLU A 139 -10.13 -5.63 -4.69
CA GLU A 139 -11.00 -6.80 -4.68
C GLU A 139 -10.34 -8.05 -5.30
N GLN A 140 -9.26 -7.91 -6.07
CA GLN A 140 -8.73 -8.98 -6.92
C GLN A 140 -7.34 -9.46 -6.53
N VAL A 141 -6.35 -8.56 -6.45
CA VAL A 141 -4.92 -8.95 -6.43
C VAL A 141 -4.05 -8.22 -5.43
N ILE A 142 -4.55 -7.15 -4.81
CA ILE A 142 -3.71 -6.39 -3.87
C ILE A 142 -3.47 -7.24 -2.62
N GLY A 143 -2.21 -7.60 -2.41
CA GLY A 143 -1.73 -8.32 -1.25
C GLY A 143 -1.09 -7.41 -0.20
N GLY A 144 -0.70 -6.19 -0.58
CA GLY A 144 -0.18 -5.19 0.34
C GLY A 144 -0.48 -3.78 -0.14
N LEU A 145 -0.84 -2.90 0.80
CA LEU A 145 -1.14 -1.50 0.54
C LEU A 145 -0.41 -0.62 1.55
N GLU A 146 0.48 0.23 1.06
CA GLU A 146 1.23 1.22 1.82
C GLU A 146 0.91 2.61 1.26
N ILE A 147 0.39 3.48 2.10
CA ILE A 147 -0.05 4.81 1.74
C ILE A 147 0.60 5.79 2.70
N ILE A 148 1.40 6.71 2.16
CA ILE A 148 2.05 7.79 2.90
C ILE A 148 1.62 9.08 2.24
N ILE A 149 0.79 9.87 2.91
CA ILE A 149 0.16 11.05 2.32
C ILE A 149 0.01 12.17 3.34
N PRO A 150 -0.03 13.44 2.90
CA PRO A 150 -0.51 14.54 3.71
C PRO A 150 -1.93 14.32 4.22
N GLU A 151 -2.22 14.87 5.40
CA GLU A 151 -3.55 14.80 6.02
C GLU A 151 -4.69 15.23 5.09
N TYR A 152 -4.52 16.27 4.28
CA TYR A 152 -5.57 16.75 3.37
C TYR A 152 -6.00 15.74 2.31
N TYR A 153 -5.16 14.77 1.94
CA TYR A 153 -5.52 13.70 1.02
C TYR A 153 -6.24 12.54 1.69
N TYR A 154 -6.20 12.43 3.02
CA TYR A 154 -6.74 11.28 3.75
C TYR A 154 -8.23 11.10 3.50
N VAL A 155 -9.00 12.19 3.48
CA VAL A 155 -10.44 12.18 3.20
C VAL A 155 -10.76 11.60 1.81
N ARG A 156 -9.83 11.70 0.85
CA ARG A 156 -10.00 11.13 -0.50
C ARG A 156 -9.69 9.64 -0.56
N ILE A 157 -8.96 9.11 0.42
CA ILE A 157 -8.64 7.68 0.52
C ILE A 157 -9.72 6.91 1.28
N LEU A 158 -10.49 7.57 2.17
CA LEU A 158 -11.57 6.91 2.91
C LEU A 158 -12.56 6.12 2.03
N PRO A 159 -13.06 6.64 0.89
CA PRO A 159 -13.96 5.87 0.03
C PRO A 159 -13.32 4.60 -0.54
N LEU A 160 -12.01 4.63 -0.84
CA LEU A 160 -11.28 3.44 -1.29
C LEU A 160 -11.29 2.35 -0.21
N LEU A 161 -11.06 2.75 1.05
CA LEU A 161 -11.03 1.83 2.17
C LEU A 161 -12.40 1.20 2.46
N ALA A 162 -13.48 1.63 1.81
CA ALA A 162 -14.79 0.98 1.90
C ALA A 162 -14.92 -0.24 0.97
N HIS A 163 -14.01 -0.45 0.01
CA HIS A 163 -14.04 -1.60 -0.90
C HIS A 163 -13.51 -2.86 -0.24
N ARG A 164 -14.03 -4.03 -0.63
CA ARG A 164 -13.59 -5.31 -0.08
C ARG A 164 -12.13 -5.60 -0.45
N ALA A 165 -11.42 -6.23 0.45
CA ALA A 165 -9.99 -6.51 0.30
C ALA A 165 -9.65 -7.98 0.60
N PRO A 166 -10.23 -8.94 -0.15
CA PRO A 166 -10.14 -10.38 0.16
C PRO A 166 -8.71 -10.95 0.11
N ARG A 167 -7.81 -10.28 -0.62
CA ARG A 167 -6.41 -10.69 -0.79
C ARG A 167 -5.42 -9.89 0.04
N LEU A 168 -5.85 -8.80 0.67
CA LEU A 168 -4.98 -7.88 1.38
C LEU A 168 -4.42 -8.56 2.63
N ALA A 169 -3.09 -8.65 2.72
CA ALA A 169 -2.38 -9.21 3.86
C ALA A 169 -1.71 -8.15 4.73
N GLN A 170 -1.34 -7.01 4.11
CA GLN A 170 -0.63 -5.92 4.76
C GLN A 170 -1.31 -4.58 4.45
N LEU A 171 -1.57 -3.78 5.49
CA LEU A 171 -2.04 -2.41 5.37
C LEU A 171 -1.11 -1.47 6.15
N SER A 172 -0.64 -0.40 5.52
CA SER A 172 0.09 0.67 6.15
C SER A 172 -0.47 2.00 5.65
N ILE A 173 -0.94 2.85 6.58
CA ILE A 173 -1.42 4.19 6.27
C ILE A 173 -0.73 5.18 7.20
N HIS A 174 0.02 6.10 6.61
CA HIS A 174 0.83 7.08 7.32
C HIS A 174 0.35 8.46 6.86
N CYS A 175 -0.32 9.17 7.76
CA CYS A 175 -0.67 10.56 7.54
C CYS A 175 0.51 11.44 7.96
N LEU A 176 1.00 12.25 7.03
CA LEU A 176 1.97 13.29 7.31
C LEU A 176 1.18 14.48 7.87
N CYS A 177 1.33 14.72 9.18
CA CYS A 177 0.75 15.88 9.84
C CYS A 177 1.45 17.13 9.34
N ASP A 178 0.65 18.16 9.06
CA ASP A 178 1.14 19.51 8.81
C ASP A 178 0.76 20.32 10.05
N ASP A 179 1.71 21.06 10.64
CA ASP A 179 1.52 21.83 11.89
C ASP A 179 0.38 22.87 11.83
N ALA A 180 -0.18 23.08 10.63
CA ALA A 180 -1.18 24.09 10.31
C ALA A 180 -2.65 23.62 10.41
N PHE A 181 -2.94 22.33 10.60
CA PHE A 181 -4.34 21.86 10.63
C PHE A 181 -4.95 21.83 12.05
N ASP A 182 -5.75 22.86 12.32
CA ASP A 182 -6.40 23.14 13.59
C ASP A 182 -7.70 22.33 13.76
N GLY A 183 -7.68 21.35 14.67
CA GLY A 183 -8.79 21.00 15.57
C GLY A 183 -10.09 20.38 15.03
N ASN A 184 -10.33 20.31 13.73
CA ASN A 184 -11.41 19.48 13.16
C ASN A 184 -10.82 18.19 12.64
N ASP A 185 -11.49 17.06 12.87
CA ASP A 185 -10.92 15.72 13.08
C ASP A 185 -11.11 14.77 11.86
N PRO A 186 -10.41 14.95 10.71
CA PRO A 186 -10.58 14.08 9.55
C PRO A 186 -9.73 12.80 9.60
N THR A 187 -8.79 12.64 10.53
CA THR A 187 -7.81 11.52 10.54
C THR A 187 -8.29 10.27 11.27
N SER A 188 -9.60 10.10 11.44
CA SER A 188 -10.18 8.93 12.07
C SER A 188 -10.35 7.79 11.07
N LEU A 189 -10.01 6.55 11.48
CA LEU A 189 -10.21 5.36 10.65
C LEU A 189 -11.68 4.91 10.72
N PRO A 190 -12.35 4.69 9.57
CA PRO A 190 -13.75 4.30 9.57
C PRO A 190 -13.93 2.87 10.09
N HIS A 191 -14.95 2.64 10.90
CA HIS A 191 -15.26 1.30 11.44
C HIS A 191 -15.58 0.26 10.37
N ALA A 192 -16.21 0.67 9.27
CA ALA A 192 -16.54 -0.17 8.14
C ALA A 192 -15.36 -0.37 7.17
N LEU A 193 -14.13 -0.48 7.70
CA LEU A 193 -12.95 -0.73 6.90
C LEU A 193 -13.12 -2.01 6.07
N PHE A 194 -12.89 -1.89 4.78
CA PHE A 194 -13.02 -2.91 3.73
C PHE A 194 -14.38 -3.63 3.71
N ASP A 195 -15.47 -2.97 4.10
CA ASP A 195 -16.80 -3.59 4.27
C ASP A 195 -16.72 -4.82 5.20
N GLY A 196 -15.78 -4.79 6.16
CA GLY A 196 -15.48 -5.90 7.07
C GLY A 196 -14.84 -7.13 6.42
N HIS A 197 -14.47 -7.07 5.14
CA HIS A 197 -14.02 -8.22 4.35
C HIS A 197 -12.54 -8.12 3.96
N ALA A 198 -11.67 -8.40 4.95
CA ALA A 198 -10.22 -8.54 4.75
C ALA A 198 -9.68 -9.80 5.48
N PRO A 199 -10.12 -11.01 5.10
CA PRO A 199 -9.84 -12.26 5.82
C PRO A 199 -8.35 -12.65 5.87
N LEU A 200 -7.53 -12.09 4.98
CA LEU A 200 -6.08 -12.37 4.94
C LEU A 200 -5.25 -11.29 5.64
N LEU A 201 -5.86 -10.22 6.13
CA LEU A 201 -5.16 -9.08 6.73
C LEU A 201 -4.51 -9.52 8.04
N GLN A 202 -3.18 -9.49 8.07
CA GLN A 202 -2.37 -9.98 9.20
C GLN A 202 -1.56 -8.87 9.86
N GLU A 203 -1.23 -7.82 9.09
CA GLU A 203 -0.35 -6.73 9.52
C GLU A 203 -1.02 -5.39 9.21
N VAL A 204 -1.15 -4.56 10.23
CA VAL A 204 -1.64 -3.19 10.11
C VAL A 204 -0.66 -2.21 10.76
N SER A 205 -0.36 -1.13 10.07
CA SER A 205 0.48 -0.04 10.57
C SER A 205 -0.22 1.30 10.34
N PHE A 206 -0.38 2.08 11.39
CA PHE A 206 -0.98 3.40 11.34
C PHE A 206 -0.03 4.43 11.94
N GLN A 207 0.21 5.52 11.23
CA GLN A 207 0.97 6.66 11.73
C GLN A 207 0.12 7.92 11.61
N ASN A 208 -0.05 8.62 12.74
CA ASN A 208 -0.88 9.83 12.85
C ASN A 208 -2.34 9.63 12.41
N ILE A 209 -2.89 8.45 12.68
CA ILE A 209 -4.29 8.12 12.42
C ILE A 209 -4.93 7.73 13.74
N ARG A 210 -6.08 8.33 14.02
CA ARG A 210 -6.87 8.03 15.20
C ARG A 210 -7.78 6.86 14.89
N LEU A 211 -7.92 5.95 15.84
CA LEU A 211 -9.01 4.99 15.82
C LEU A 211 -10.18 5.67 16.55
N GLU A 212 -11.37 5.68 15.96
CA GLU A 212 -12.53 6.25 16.65
C GLU A 212 -12.75 5.53 17.98
N ASP A 213 -12.88 6.29 19.06
CA ASP A 213 -13.25 5.78 20.39
C ASP A 213 -14.70 5.28 20.32
N SER A 214 -14.88 4.05 19.90
CA SER A 214 -16.16 3.36 20.02
C SER A 214 -15.95 1.93 20.50
N ASP A 215 -16.96 1.41 21.21
CA ASP A 215 -17.03 0.01 21.63
C ASP A 215 -17.18 -0.97 20.44
N SER A 216 -17.06 -0.50 19.20
CA SER A 216 -17.28 -1.30 18.00
C SER A 216 -16.01 -1.98 17.52
N VAL A 217 -16.16 -3.25 17.13
CA VAL A 217 -15.04 -4.10 16.68
C VAL A 217 -14.81 -3.85 15.19
N PHE A 218 -13.56 -3.54 14.82
CA PHE A 218 -13.12 -3.53 13.42
C PHE A 218 -13.14 -4.95 12.86
N SER A 219 -14.22 -5.34 12.18
CA SER A 219 -14.42 -6.69 11.65
C SER A 219 -13.33 -7.11 10.64
N ALA A 220 -12.80 -6.14 9.88
CA ALA A 220 -11.65 -6.34 9.00
C ALA A 220 -10.37 -6.78 9.74
N PHE A 221 -10.26 -6.52 11.04
CA PHE A 221 -9.08 -6.86 11.84
C PHE A 221 -9.18 -8.23 12.51
N SER A 222 -10.21 -9.02 12.21
CA SER A 222 -10.43 -10.34 12.81
C SER A 222 -9.27 -11.33 12.66
N ALA A 223 -8.42 -11.19 11.64
CA ALA A 223 -7.25 -12.03 11.39
C ALA A 223 -5.90 -11.34 11.71
N VAL A 224 -5.93 -10.09 12.15
CA VAL A 224 -4.73 -9.27 12.38
C VAL A 224 -3.93 -9.80 13.58
N ARG A 225 -2.62 -9.93 13.40
CA ARG A 225 -1.68 -10.44 14.41
C ARG A 225 -0.64 -9.41 14.83
N HIS A 226 -0.37 -8.45 13.95
CA HIS A 226 0.59 -7.38 14.18
C HIS A 226 -0.07 -6.05 13.95
N VAL A 227 -0.05 -5.21 14.98
CA VAL A 227 -0.58 -3.86 14.98
C VAL A 227 0.56 -2.92 15.39
N SER A 228 0.84 -1.93 14.55
CA SER A 228 1.75 -0.83 14.86
C SER A 228 0.96 0.47 14.81
N ILE A 229 1.00 1.24 15.89
CA ILE A 229 0.37 2.56 15.96
C ILE A 229 1.45 3.52 16.45
N ALA A 230 1.74 4.52 15.63
CA ALA A 230 2.68 5.58 15.95
C ALA A 230 2.00 6.94 15.88
N ILE A 231 2.32 7.80 16.84
CA ILE A 231 1.99 9.21 16.79
C ILE A 231 3.35 9.91 16.67
N SER A 232 3.52 10.71 15.63
CA SER A 232 4.67 11.60 15.54
C SER A 232 4.53 12.63 16.64
N THR A 233 5.36 12.50 17.67
CA THR A 233 5.58 13.56 18.65
C THR A 233 6.83 14.28 18.18
N ASP A 234 6.68 15.50 17.67
CA ASP A 234 7.81 16.40 17.52
C ASP A 234 8.42 16.75 18.89
#